data_AF-A0A962GB20-F1
#
_entry.id   AF-A0A962GB20-F1
#
_cell.length_a   1.000
_cell.length_b   1.000
_cell.length_c   1.000
_cell.angle_alpha   90.00
_cell.angle_beta   90.00
_cell.angle_gamma   90.00
#
_symmetry.space_group_name_H-M   'P 1'
#
loop_
_entity.id
_entity.type
_entity.pdbx_description
1 polymer ?
#
loop_
_entity_poly.entity_id
_entity_poly.type
_entity_poly.pdbx_seq_one_letter_code
_entity_poly.pdbx_strand_id
1 'polypeptide(L)'
;TLAPRYRLAVAVAGERSAIECASLVVATGALSVPTLGGSGLGYDIARQFGLGLTPRRAGLVPFMFSDAHRALCEGLAGVSLEVAAIGAQLNDWQLKPSATEGYRTAEVTLGGVDTDHISSKTMAARGHPGLYFIGEVMDVSGQLGGFNFQWAWSSGYAAGLSA
;
A
#
# COMPACT_ATOMS: atom_id res chain seq x y z
N THR A 1 -13.95 16.86 28.06
CA THR A 1 -12.84 16.16 27.38
C THR A 1 -12.87 14.71 27.79
N LEU A 2 -12.75 13.79 26.84
CA LEU A 2 -12.68 12.35 27.13
C LEU A 2 -11.40 12.04 27.91
N ALA A 3 -11.46 11.09 28.85
CA ALA A 3 -10.26 10.60 29.54
C ALA A 3 -9.29 9.95 28.54
N PRO A 4 -7.96 10.05 28.76
CA PRO A 4 -6.97 9.45 27.89
C PRO A 4 -7.13 7.91 27.89
N ARG A 5 -7.06 7.32 26.69
CA ARG A 5 -7.14 5.87 26.46
C ARG A 5 -5.82 5.28 26.00
N TYR A 6 -5.03 6.08 25.31
CA TYR A 6 -3.77 5.68 24.73
C TYR A 6 -2.64 6.54 25.29
N ARG A 7 -1.50 5.89 25.52
CA ARG A 7 -0.24 6.54 25.85
C ARG A 7 0.79 6.08 24.84
N LEU A 8 1.44 7.03 24.19
CA LEU A 8 2.45 6.80 23.17
C LEU A 8 3.80 7.25 23.70
N ALA A 9 4.82 6.40 23.54
CA ALA A 9 6.20 6.83 23.65
C ALA A 9 6.66 7.32 22.27
N VAL A 10 7.00 8.60 22.16
CA VAL A 10 7.36 9.23 20.90
C VAL A 10 8.81 9.68 20.96
N ALA A 11 9.54 9.48 19.87
CA ALA A 11 10.88 10.02 19.69
C ALA A 11 10.86 11.02 18.53
N VAL A 12 11.07 12.31 18.81
CA VAL A 12 11.13 13.37 17.80
C VAL A 12 12.48 14.06 17.92
N ALA A 13 13.24 14.13 16.82
CA ALA A 13 14.57 14.75 16.77
C ALA A 13 15.56 14.25 17.85
N GLY A 14 15.43 12.99 18.29
CA GLY A 14 16.29 12.38 19.31
C GLY A 14 15.80 12.53 20.75
N GLU A 15 14.76 13.34 21.00
CA GLU A 15 14.15 13.50 22.32
C GLU A 15 13.00 12.51 22.50
N ARG A 16 12.96 11.85 23.66
CA ARG A 16 11.88 10.92 24.03
C ARG A 16 10.87 11.62 24.92
N SER A 17 9.60 11.54 24.55
CA SER A 17 8.49 12.05 25.35
C SER A 17 7.31 11.07 25.35
N ALA A 18 6.39 11.26 26.30
CA ALA A 18 5.14 10.53 26.34
C ALA A 18 3.98 11.46 25.99
N ILE A 19 3.09 11.01 25.10
CA ILE A 19 1.88 11.72 24.73
C ILE A 19 0.68 10.85 25.12
N GLU A 20 -0.34 11.46 25.72
CA GLU A 20 -1.59 10.80 26.05
C GLU A 20 -2.72 11.37 25.20
N CYS A 21 -3.62 10.50 24.74
CA CYS A 21 -4.77 10.92 23.96
C CYS A 21 -5.99 10.03 24.22
N ALA A 22 -7.18 10.60 24.02
CA ALA A 22 -8.42 9.83 24.03
C ALA A 22 -8.61 9.04 22.73
N SER A 23 -8.12 9.59 21.61
CA SER A 23 -8.21 9.00 20.27
C SER A 23 -6.83 8.97 19.60
N LEU A 24 -6.50 7.84 18.97
CA LEU A 24 -5.29 7.61 18.20
C LEU A 24 -5.67 7.24 16.75
N VAL A 25 -5.21 8.05 15.79
CA VAL A 25 -5.42 7.80 14.36
C VAL A 25 -4.10 7.34 13.74
N VAL A 26 -4.09 6.13 13.19
CA VAL A 26 -2.94 5.54 12.48
C VAL A 26 -3.07 5.85 11.00
N ALA A 27 -2.22 6.77 10.52
CA ALA A 27 -2.19 7.28 9.15
C ALA A 27 -0.76 7.22 8.56
N THR A 28 -0.02 6.16 8.89
CA THR A 28 1.44 6.08 8.64
C THR A 28 1.83 5.72 7.22
N GLY A 29 0.86 5.58 6.31
CA GLY A 29 1.09 4.99 4.98
C GLY A 29 1.50 3.53 5.07
N ALA A 30 2.26 3.07 4.07
CA ALA A 30 2.58 1.66 3.86
C ALA A 30 4.08 1.45 3.51
N LEU A 31 4.41 0.39 2.75
CA LEU A 31 5.78 -0.07 2.51
C LEU A 31 6.41 0.50 1.23
N SER A 32 5.63 1.14 0.36
CA SER A 32 6.08 1.72 -0.91
C SER A 32 7.07 2.85 -0.68
N VAL A 33 8.07 2.93 -1.56
CA VAL A 33 9.14 3.95 -1.58
C VAL A 33 9.75 4.24 -0.18
N PRO A 34 10.45 3.27 0.45
CA PRO A 34 10.97 3.43 1.81
C PRO A 34 11.92 4.63 1.99
N THR A 35 12.62 5.02 0.93
CA THR A 35 13.50 6.20 0.92
C THR A 35 12.75 7.52 1.12
N LEU A 36 11.44 7.55 0.90
CA LEU A 36 10.55 8.70 1.16
C LEU A 36 9.78 8.57 2.49
N GLY A 37 10.10 7.58 3.32
CA GLY A 37 9.47 7.38 4.63
C GLY A 37 8.45 6.25 4.70
N GLY A 38 8.26 5.47 3.62
CA GLY A 38 7.47 4.24 3.67
C GLY A 38 7.97 3.29 4.77
N SER A 39 7.07 2.84 5.65
CA SER A 39 7.41 2.06 6.83
C SER A 39 6.28 1.11 7.25
N GLY A 40 6.64 0.12 8.09
CA GLY A 40 5.69 -0.87 8.62
C GLY A 40 4.96 -0.46 9.90
N LEU A 41 5.13 0.78 10.39
CA LEU A 41 4.72 1.21 11.73
C LEU A 41 3.23 0.94 12.01
N GLY A 42 2.36 1.26 11.05
CA GLY A 42 0.92 1.03 11.21
C GLY A 42 0.56 -0.44 11.35
N TYR A 43 1.27 -1.34 10.68
CA TYR A 43 1.08 -2.79 10.82
C TYR A 43 1.54 -3.30 12.18
N ASP A 44 2.64 -2.76 12.69
CA ASP A 44 3.13 -3.12 14.02
C ASP A 44 2.16 -2.66 15.11
N ILE A 45 1.59 -1.46 14.97
CA ILE A 45 0.51 -0.98 15.85
C ILE A 45 -0.72 -1.90 15.75
N ALA A 46 -1.16 -2.26 14.55
CA ALA A 46 -2.29 -3.18 14.36
C ALA A 46 -2.06 -4.53 15.06
N ARG A 47 -0.86 -5.10 14.96
CA ARG A 47 -0.48 -6.33 15.66
C ARG A 47 -0.53 -6.19 17.18
N GLN A 48 -0.08 -5.06 17.72
CA GLN A 48 -0.12 -4.81 19.18
C GLN A 48 -1.55 -4.89 19.73
N PHE A 49 -2.54 -4.49 18.94
CA PHE A 49 -3.95 -4.57 19.30
C PHE A 49 -4.64 -5.87 18.84
N GLY A 50 -3.90 -6.83 18.27
CA GLY A 50 -4.46 -8.10 17.83
C GLY A 50 -5.35 -8.01 16.58
N LEU A 51 -5.20 -6.95 15.77
CA LEU A 51 -5.94 -6.80 14.52
C LEU A 51 -5.28 -7.63 13.41
N GLY A 52 -6.11 -8.31 12.62
CA GLY A 52 -5.67 -9.08 11.46
C GLY A 52 -4.92 -8.23 10.43
N LEU A 53 -3.95 -8.84 9.77
CA LEU A 53 -3.22 -8.25 8.66
C LEU A 53 -3.29 -9.19 7.45
N THR A 54 -3.76 -8.68 6.32
CA THR A 54 -3.71 -9.42 5.06
C THR A 54 -2.28 -9.41 4.49
N PRO A 55 -1.90 -10.34 3.59
CA PRO A 55 -0.55 -10.38 3.04
C PRO A 55 -0.21 -9.13 2.22
N ARG A 56 0.88 -8.42 2.59
CA ARG A 56 1.32 -7.21 1.88
C ARG A 56 2.19 -7.55 0.67
N ARG A 57 1.93 -6.92 -0.47
CA ARG A 57 2.77 -7.02 -1.69
C ARG A 57 2.84 -5.68 -2.43
N ALA A 58 3.91 -5.46 -3.19
CA ALA A 58 4.03 -4.30 -4.07
C ALA A 58 2.92 -4.32 -5.16
N GLY A 59 2.20 -3.21 -5.30
CA GLY A 59 1.18 -2.98 -6.32
C GLY A 59 1.55 -1.80 -7.22
N LEU A 60 0.96 -1.77 -8.42
CA LEU A 60 1.25 -0.75 -9.43
C LEU A 60 2.78 -0.60 -9.63
N VAL A 61 3.43 -1.73 -9.91
CA VAL A 61 4.88 -1.89 -9.93
C VAL A 61 5.32 -2.47 -11.27
N PRO A 62 6.45 -2.01 -11.85
CA PRO A 62 6.94 -2.56 -13.11
C PRO A 62 7.27 -4.06 -13.02
N PHE A 63 7.10 -4.72 -14.16
CA PHE A 63 7.56 -6.09 -14.36
C PHE A 63 9.05 -6.10 -14.76
N MET A 64 9.76 -7.07 -14.21
CA MET A 64 11.14 -7.40 -14.60
C MET A 64 11.12 -8.53 -15.63
N PHE A 65 12.02 -8.47 -16.60
CA PHE A 65 12.20 -9.51 -17.62
C PHE A 65 13.64 -10.04 -17.57
N SER A 66 13.80 -11.34 -17.83
CA SER A 66 15.12 -11.98 -17.93
C SER A 66 15.70 -11.91 -19.34
N ASP A 67 16.97 -12.30 -19.50
CA ASP A 67 17.69 -12.32 -20.78
C ASP A 67 17.05 -13.21 -21.86
N ALA A 68 16.10 -14.09 -21.51
CA ALA A 68 15.38 -14.91 -22.49
C ALA A 68 14.66 -14.07 -23.56
N HIS A 69 14.13 -12.90 -23.21
CA HIS A 69 13.51 -12.00 -24.19
C HIS A 69 14.55 -11.20 -24.99
N ARG A 70 15.75 -10.99 -24.44
CA ARG A 70 16.81 -10.25 -25.10
C ARG A 70 17.27 -10.96 -26.37
N ALA A 71 17.51 -12.26 -26.30
CA ALA A 71 17.93 -13.06 -27.46
C ALA A 71 16.88 -13.04 -28.58
N LEU A 72 15.59 -13.09 -28.22
CA LEU A 72 14.50 -12.95 -29.17
C LEU A 72 14.51 -11.56 -29.84
N CYS A 73 14.59 -10.49 -29.06
CA CYS A 73 14.61 -9.12 -29.57
C CYS A 73 15.84 -8.85 -30.46
N GLU A 74 17.02 -9.37 -30.09
CA GLU A 74 18.23 -9.28 -30.91
C GLU A 74 18.06 -10.00 -32.25
N GLY A 75 17.46 -11.19 -32.26
CA GLY A 75 17.20 -11.94 -33.50
C GLY A 75 16.15 -11.28 -34.42
N LEU A 76 15.27 -10.45 -33.89
CA LEU A 76 14.26 -9.71 -34.65
C LEU A 76 14.73 -8.31 -35.08
N ALA A 77 15.84 -7.80 -34.53
CA ALA A 77 16.33 -6.47 -34.82
C ALA A 77 16.72 -6.34 -36.30
N GLY A 78 16.11 -5.38 -37.00
CA GLY A 78 16.39 -5.11 -38.43
C GLY A 78 15.65 -6.03 -39.42
N VAL A 79 14.80 -6.94 -38.94
CA VAL A 79 13.96 -7.78 -39.79
C VAL A 79 12.78 -6.97 -40.35
N SER A 80 12.54 -7.07 -41.66
CA SER A 80 11.37 -6.49 -42.33
C SER A 80 10.48 -7.60 -42.88
N LEU A 81 9.24 -7.67 -42.39
CA LEU A 81 8.24 -8.68 -42.77
C LEU A 81 6.89 -8.00 -43.02
N GLU A 82 6.08 -8.60 -43.87
CA GLU A 82 4.69 -8.20 -44.06
C GLU A 82 3.91 -8.30 -42.74
N VAL A 83 3.13 -7.28 -42.40
CA VAL A 83 2.34 -7.24 -41.16
C VAL A 83 1.37 -8.42 -41.07
N ALA A 84 0.82 -8.87 -42.20
CA ALA A 84 -0.05 -10.03 -42.26
C ALA A 84 0.63 -11.34 -41.79
N ALA A 85 1.96 -11.44 -41.89
CA ALA A 85 2.71 -12.64 -41.52
C ALA A 85 2.94 -12.76 -40.00
N ILE A 86 2.95 -11.64 -39.26
CA ILE A 86 3.30 -11.61 -37.83
C ILE A 86 2.22 -10.97 -36.95
N GLY A 87 1.19 -10.39 -37.56
CA GLY A 87 0.20 -9.57 -36.85
C GLY A 87 -0.56 -10.33 -35.76
N ALA A 88 -0.85 -11.62 -35.97
CA ALA A 88 -1.50 -12.44 -34.95
C ALA A 88 -0.61 -12.62 -33.71
N GLN A 89 0.68 -12.92 -33.91
CA GLN A 89 1.64 -13.15 -32.83
C GLN A 89 1.95 -11.87 -32.04
N LEU A 90 1.96 -10.70 -32.71
CA LEU A 90 2.15 -9.41 -32.03
C LEU A 90 0.95 -9.02 -31.16
N ASN A 91 -0.27 -9.29 -31.65
CA ASN A 91 -1.50 -8.97 -30.92
C ASN A 91 -1.78 -9.95 -29.76
N ASP A 92 -1.28 -11.19 -29.84
CA ASP A 92 -1.37 -12.19 -28.78
C ASP A 92 0.02 -12.53 -28.20
N TRP A 93 0.81 -11.49 -27.92
CA TRP A 93 2.18 -11.71 -27.47
C TRP A 93 2.22 -12.24 -26.03
N GLN A 94 2.59 -13.51 -25.91
CA GLN A 94 2.71 -14.20 -24.62
C GLN A 94 4.04 -13.86 -23.94
N LEU A 95 4.00 -12.90 -23.01
CA LEU A 95 5.15 -12.46 -22.21
C LEU A 95 5.06 -13.01 -20.79
N LYS A 96 6.17 -13.59 -20.31
CA LYS A 96 6.28 -14.05 -18.91
C LYS A 96 7.32 -13.23 -18.15
N PRO A 97 6.88 -12.31 -17.27
CA PRO A 97 7.78 -11.62 -16.35
C PRO A 97 8.56 -12.60 -15.46
N SER A 98 9.79 -12.24 -15.11
CA SER A 98 10.60 -12.99 -14.14
C SER A 98 10.28 -12.58 -12.70
N ALA A 99 9.95 -11.31 -12.47
CA ALA A 99 9.62 -10.75 -11.16
C ALA A 99 8.91 -9.38 -11.29
N THR A 100 8.66 -8.72 -10.17
CA THR A 100 8.37 -7.27 -10.10
C THR A 100 9.56 -6.54 -9.47
N GLU A 101 9.67 -5.24 -9.71
CA GLU A 101 10.76 -4.42 -9.12
C GLU A 101 10.65 -4.22 -7.60
N GLY A 102 9.49 -4.58 -7.02
CA GLY A 102 9.23 -4.51 -5.58
C GLY A 102 8.99 -3.10 -5.05
N TYR A 103 9.05 -2.95 -3.73
CA TYR A 103 8.60 -1.73 -3.03
C TYR A 103 9.38 -0.45 -3.34
N ARG A 104 10.59 -0.54 -3.89
CA ARG A 104 11.38 0.66 -4.22
C ARG A 104 10.75 1.48 -5.34
N THR A 105 9.99 0.85 -6.23
CA THR A 105 9.36 1.50 -7.39
C THR A 105 7.85 1.30 -7.45
N ALA A 106 7.28 0.57 -6.48
CA ALA A 106 5.85 0.42 -6.33
C ALA A 106 5.19 1.74 -5.94
N GLU A 107 4.09 2.09 -6.62
CA GLU A 107 3.29 3.26 -6.25
C GLU A 107 2.41 2.99 -5.02
N VAL A 108 2.03 1.73 -4.78
CA VAL A 108 1.14 1.34 -3.68
C VAL A 108 1.53 0.00 -3.06
N THR A 109 1.15 -0.21 -1.80
CA THR A 109 1.15 -1.53 -1.14
C THR A 109 -0.26 -2.13 -1.23
N LEU A 110 -0.35 -3.33 -1.79
CA LEU A 110 -1.57 -4.15 -1.71
C LEU A 110 -1.58 -4.91 -0.38
N GLY A 111 -2.76 -5.16 0.18
CA GLY A 111 -2.89 -5.74 1.52
C GLY A 111 -2.66 -4.71 2.63
N GLY A 112 -2.96 -5.05 3.87
CA GLY A 112 -2.78 -4.12 4.98
C GLY A 112 -3.48 -4.57 6.26
N VAL A 113 -3.95 -3.61 7.05
CA VAL A 113 -4.87 -3.87 8.16
C VAL A 113 -6.18 -4.39 7.60
N ASP A 114 -6.56 -5.58 8.04
CA ASP A 114 -7.75 -6.27 7.55
C ASP A 114 -9.00 -5.47 7.91
N THR A 115 -9.78 -5.15 6.88
CA THR A 115 -10.97 -4.29 6.97
C THR A 115 -12.11 -4.94 7.75
N ASP A 116 -12.09 -6.25 7.96
CA ASP A 116 -13.06 -6.95 8.81
C ASP A 116 -12.94 -6.52 10.29
N HIS A 117 -11.80 -5.97 10.69
CA HIS A 117 -11.61 -5.41 12.03
C HIS A 117 -11.93 -3.92 12.11
N ILE A 118 -12.29 -3.26 11.00
CA ILE A 118 -12.49 -1.81 10.93
C ILE A 118 -13.96 -1.49 10.66
N SER A 119 -14.47 -0.44 11.29
CA SER A 119 -15.78 0.12 10.98
C SER A 119 -15.73 0.82 9.61
N SER A 120 -16.55 0.38 8.66
CA SER A 120 -16.64 1.00 7.33
C SER A 120 -17.22 2.42 7.34
N LYS A 121 -17.91 2.81 8.42
CA LYS A 121 -18.51 4.15 8.57
C LYS A 121 -17.56 5.15 9.21
N THR A 122 -16.77 4.72 10.19
CA THR A 122 -16.04 5.63 11.09
C THR A 122 -14.53 5.42 11.08
N MET A 123 -14.05 4.35 10.44
CA MET A 123 -12.64 3.92 10.44
C MET A 123 -12.10 3.49 11.82
N ALA A 124 -12.98 3.35 12.82
CA ALA A 124 -12.62 2.87 14.15
C ALA A 124 -12.30 1.36 14.13
N ALA A 125 -11.26 0.96 14.87
CA ALA A 125 -10.95 -0.44 15.14
C ALA A 125 -11.99 -1.06 16.07
N ARG A 126 -12.60 -2.17 15.64
CA ARG A 126 -13.61 -2.91 16.40
C ARG A 126 -12.96 -3.47 17.67
N GLY A 127 -13.61 -3.27 18.81
CA GLY A 127 -13.08 -3.70 20.12
C GLY A 127 -12.05 -2.74 20.74
N HIS A 128 -11.62 -1.68 20.06
CA HIS A 128 -10.63 -0.72 20.56
C HIS A 128 -11.16 0.72 20.48
N PRO A 129 -11.92 1.18 21.50
CA PRO A 129 -12.50 2.52 21.48
C PRO A 129 -11.45 3.62 21.33
N GLY A 130 -11.62 4.49 20.34
CA GLY A 130 -10.70 5.60 20.07
C GLY A 130 -9.48 5.24 19.23
N LEU A 131 -9.32 4.00 18.77
CA LEU A 131 -8.27 3.63 17.81
C LEU A 131 -8.84 3.64 16.39
N TYR A 132 -8.15 4.29 15.45
CA TYR A 132 -8.57 4.42 14.06
C TYR A 132 -7.41 4.08 13.11
N PHE A 133 -7.73 3.53 11.94
CA PHE A 133 -6.77 3.31 10.84
C PHE A 133 -7.33 3.95 9.57
N ILE A 134 -6.50 4.69 8.83
CA ILE A 134 -6.92 5.39 7.60
C ILE A 134 -5.86 5.31 6.50
N GLY A 135 -6.30 5.48 5.25
CA GLY A 135 -5.41 5.51 4.10
C GLY A 135 -4.78 4.15 3.76
N GLU A 136 -3.58 4.19 3.18
CA GLU A 136 -2.90 3.04 2.57
C GLU A 136 -2.47 1.95 3.58
N VAL A 137 -2.49 2.23 4.88
CA VAL A 137 -2.20 1.21 5.90
C VAL A 137 -3.27 0.11 5.93
N MET A 138 -4.47 0.41 5.45
CA MET A 138 -5.60 -0.52 5.41
C MET A 138 -5.53 -1.41 4.16
N ASP A 139 -6.18 -2.57 4.21
CA ASP A 139 -6.35 -3.43 3.03
C ASP A 139 -7.39 -2.87 2.05
N VAL A 140 -7.07 -1.72 1.48
CA VAL A 140 -7.84 -1.03 0.43
C VAL A 140 -6.84 -0.41 -0.53
N SER A 141 -6.84 -0.89 -1.77
CA SER A 141 -5.94 -0.38 -2.81
C SER A 141 -6.73 -0.02 -4.06
N GLY A 142 -6.52 1.21 -4.54
CA GLY A 142 -7.11 1.72 -5.76
C GLY A 142 -6.31 1.38 -7.01
N GLN A 143 -6.95 1.49 -8.16
CA GLN A 143 -6.26 1.50 -9.45
C GLN A 143 -5.38 2.77 -9.59
N LEU A 144 -4.48 2.77 -10.56
CA LEU A 144 -3.76 3.98 -10.97
C LEU A 144 -4.75 5.06 -11.42
N GLY A 145 -4.42 6.33 -11.20
CA GLY A 145 -5.27 7.46 -11.63
C GLY A 145 -6.00 8.20 -10.50
N GLY A 146 -5.39 8.28 -9.31
CA GLY A 146 -5.89 9.12 -8.20
C GLY A 146 -6.82 8.42 -7.20
N PHE A 147 -7.18 7.16 -7.42
CA PHE A 147 -8.07 6.41 -6.51
C PHE A 147 -7.48 6.23 -5.11
N ASN A 148 -6.17 6.00 -4.99
CA ASN A 148 -5.49 5.89 -3.70
C ASN A 148 -5.54 7.22 -2.91
N PHE A 149 -5.38 8.35 -3.59
CA PHE A 149 -5.59 9.66 -2.96
C PHE A 149 -7.05 9.85 -2.54
N GLN A 150 -8.01 9.55 -3.40
CA GLN A 150 -9.43 9.63 -3.06
C GLN A 150 -9.76 8.78 -1.82
N TRP A 151 -9.18 7.59 -1.71
CA TRP A 151 -9.33 6.73 -0.53
C TRP A 151 -8.73 7.38 0.73
N ALA A 152 -7.51 7.91 0.64
CA ALA A 152 -6.88 8.62 1.76
C ALA A 152 -7.74 9.79 2.24
N TRP A 153 -8.29 10.59 1.32
CA TRP A 153 -9.20 11.69 1.64
C TRP A 153 -10.49 11.21 2.30
N SER A 154 -11.13 10.18 1.72
CA SER A 154 -12.43 9.70 2.18
C SER A 154 -12.35 9.06 3.56
N SER A 155 -11.35 8.19 3.77
CA SER A 155 -11.12 7.53 5.07
C SER A 155 -10.69 8.53 6.14
N GLY A 156 -9.79 9.47 5.80
CA GLY A 156 -9.39 10.54 6.70
C GLY A 156 -10.56 11.43 7.12
N TYR A 157 -11.43 11.80 6.19
CA TYR A 157 -12.65 12.56 6.49
C TYR A 157 -13.60 11.80 7.42
N ALA A 158 -13.86 10.53 7.14
CA ALA A 158 -14.74 9.70 7.97
C ALA A 158 -14.23 9.54 9.41
N ALA A 159 -12.92 9.32 9.58
CA ALA A 159 -12.29 9.28 10.90
C ALA A 159 -12.36 10.65 11.59
N GLY A 160 -12.07 11.74 10.88
CA GLY A 160 -12.10 13.10 11.42
C GLY A 160 -13.47 13.55 11.94
N LEU A 161 -14.56 13.02 11.39
CA LEU A 161 -15.92 13.25 11.91
C LEU A 161 -16.27 12.40 13.14
N SER A 162 -15.48 11.37 13.43
CA SER A 162 -15.79 10.35 14.44
C SER A 162 -14.85 10.37 15.66
N ALA A 163 -13.62 10.89 15.49
CA ALA A 163 -12.52 10.80 16.44
C ALA A 163 -12.57 11.78 17.62
#